data_AF-A0A6P6EMU0-F1
#
_entry.id   AF-A0A6P6EMU0-F1
#
_cell.length_a   1.000
_cell.length_b   1.000
_cell.length_c   1.000
_cell.angle_alpha   90.00
_cell.angle_beta   90.00
_cell.angle_gamma   90.00
#
_symmetry.space_group_name_H-M   'P 1'
#
loop_
_entity.id
_entity.type
_entity.pdbx_description
1 polymer ?
#
loop_
_entity_poly.entity_id
_entity_poly.type
_entity_poly.pdbx_seq_one_letter_code
_entity_poly.pdbx_strand_id
1 'polypeptide(L)'
;MDPFFSLHQSIATLSGEVILQIANEPVLPFNALDIALEVQNSLKGDQLNAHHLLAVASRLRESAELFQSDEMRPANDPKERAPVRVRMLNDILQDMEKSFVVQRVPPGFYRNILYHMDEKTNQFSILVEAGEHHHSLASNETLQGALSEVLNSINSAQVYFKAGLEVFQSV
;
A
#
# COMPACT_ATOMS: atom_id res chain seq x y z
N MET A 1 20.08 29.11 -9.65
CA MET A 1 19.47 28.14 -8.72
C MET A 1 20.54 27.26 -8.06
N ASP A 2 21.54 26.73 -8.76
CA ASP A 2 22.64 25.96 -8.14
C ASP A 2 23.99 26.15 -8.87
N PRO A 3 24.71 27.27 -8.65
CA PRO A 3 25.91 27.62 -9.42
C PRO A 3 27.08 26.64 -9.29
N PHE A 4 27.11 25.87 -8.20
CA PHE A 4 28.18 24.92 -7.90
C PHE A 4 27.77 23.46 -8.10
N PHE A 5 26.55 23.22 -8.62
CA PHE A 5 26.00 21.89 -8.88
C PHE A 5 25.95 20.96 -7.64
N SER A 6 26.06 21.50 -6.43
CA SER A 6 26.08 20.68 -5.21
C SER A 6 24.72 20.05 -4.94
N LEU A 7 23.63 20.76 -5.25
CA LEU A 7 22.28 20.22 -5.18
C LEU A 7 22.07 19.15 -6.26
N HIS A 8 22.51 19.42 -7.49
CA HIS A 8 22.42 18.44 -8.58
C HIS A 8 23.20 17.16 -8.26
N GLN A 9 24.42 17.30 -7.73
CA GLN A 9 25.23 16.19 -7.27
C GLN A 9 24.53 15.41 -6.16
N SER A 10 23.96 16.08 -5.16
CA SER A 10 23.26 15.41 -4.06
C SER A 10 22.05 14.63 -4.53
N ILE A 11 21.23 15.22 -5.43
CA ILE A 11 20.08 14.54 -6.03
C ILE A 11 20.53 13.33 -6.85
N ALA A 12 21.57 13.48 -7.66
CA ALA A 12 22.12 12.40 -8.48
C ALA A 12 22.65 11.24 -7.63
N THR A 13 23.38 11.55 -6.55
CA THR A 13 23.89 10.55 -5.60
C THR A 13 22.73 9.81 -4.94
N LEU A 14 21.77 10.52 -4.34
CA LEU A 14 20.63 9.90 -3.66
C LEU A 14 19.82 9.03 -4.62
N SER A 15 19.54 9.53 -5.82
CA SER A 15 18.80 8.78 -6.83
C SER A 15 19.56 7.51 -7.26
N GLY A 16 20.88 7.63 -7.46
CA GLY A 16 21.75 6.51 -7.80
C GLY A 16 21.78 5.44 -6.71
N GLU A 17 21.88 5.84 -5.45
CA GLU A 17 21.86 4.92 -4.30
C GLU A 17 20.54 4.15 -4.22
N VAL A 18 19.40 4.82 -4.36
CA VAL A 18 18.08 4.17 -4.35
C VAL A 18 17.92 3.20 -5.53
N ILE A 19 18.35 3.60 -6.74
CA ILE A 19 18.33 2.72 -7.91
C ILE A 19 19.18 1.47 -7.68
N LEU A 20 20.39 1.64 -7.13
CA LEU A 20 21.29 0.52 -6.85
C LEU A 20 20.71 -0.42 -5.78
N GLN A 21 20.05 0.09 -4.75
CA GLN A 21 19.35 -0.73 -3.77
C GLN A 21 18.25 -1.55 -4.42
N ILE A 22 17.37 -0.92 -5.21
CA ILE A 22 16.27 -1.63 -5.89
C ILE A 22 16.80 -2.68 -6.87
N ALA A 23 17.88 -2.38 -7.59
CA ALA A 23 18.42 -3.26 -8.63
C ALA A 23 19.25 -4.43 -8.11
N ASN A 24 19.93 -4.29 -6.97
CA ASN A 24 20.92 -5.25 -6.51
C ASN A 24 20.56 -5.97 -5.20
N GLU A 25 19.66 -5.41 -4.37
CA GLU A 25 19.23 -6.12 -3.16
C GLU A 25 18.43 -7.38 -3.54
N PRO A 26 18.69 -8.53 -2.90
CA PRO A 26 17.99 -9.77 -3.23
C PRO A 26 16.49 -9.68 -2.94
N VAL A 27 16.11 -8.90 -1.93
CA VAL A 27 14.74 -8.60 -1.57
C VAL A 27 14.47 -7.13 -1.83
N LEU A 28 13.35 -6.80 -2.47
CA LEU A 28 12.98 -5.42 -2.76
C LEU A 28 12.90 -4.58 -1.47
N PRO A 29 13.47 -3.37 -1.44
CA PRO A 29 13.50 -2.51 -0.25
C PRO A 29 12.16 -1.80 -0.02
N PHE A 30 11.04 -2.48 -0.24
CA PHE A 30 9.70 -1.91 -0.08
C PHE A 30 9.12 -2.23 1.29
N ASN A 31 8.53 -1.21 1.91
CA ASN A 31 7.97 -1.34 3.23
C ASN A 31 6.45 -1.58 3.18
N ALA A 32 6.05 -2.84 3.31
CA ALA A 32 4.67 -3.29 3.43
C ALA A 32 3.90 -2.65 4.60
N LEU A 33 4.56 -2.45 5.75
CA LEU A 33 3.94 -1.86 6.93
C LEU A 33 3.59 -0.39 6.71
N ASP A 34 4.44 0.36 5.99
CA ASP A 34 4.17 1.78 5.72
C ASP A 34 2.86 1.97 4.95
N ILE A 35 2.59 1.11 3.96
CA ILE A 35 1.32 1.15 3.22
C ILE A 35 0.15 0.72 4.09
N ALA A 36 0.30 -0.30 4.93
CA ALA A 36 -0.77 -0.71 5.83
C ALA A 36 -1.12 0.37 6.87
N LEU A 37 -0.11 1.10 7.36
CA LEU A 37 -0.28 2.27 8.23
C LEU A 37 -0.96 3.42 7.49
N GLU A 38 -0.58 3.69 6.23
CA GLU A 38 -1.23 4.72 5.41
C GLU A 38 -2.71 4.40 5.20
N VAL A 39 -3.06 3.16 4.85
CA VAL A 39 -4.45 2.71 4.75
C VAL A 39 -5.22 2.93 6.05
N GLN A 40 -4.62 2.62 7.21
CA GLN A 40 -5.26 2.89 8.50
C GLN A 40 -5.44 4.39 8.74
N ASN A 41 -4.45 5.21 8.42
CA ASN A 41 -4.53 6.66 8.55
C ASN A 41 -5.62 7.24 7.66
N SER A 42 -5.79 6.71 6.45
CA SER A 42 -6.83 7.14 5.51
C SER A 42 -8.25 6.77 5.88
N LEU A 43 -8.42 5.93 6.90
CA LEU A 43 -9.72 5.60 7.49
C LEU A 43 -9.99 6.36 8.79
N LYS A 44 -9.03 7.14 9.31
CA LYS A 44 -9.24 7.97 10.50
C LYS A 44 -10.12 9.16 10.12
N GLY A 45 -11.39 9.10 10.49
CA GLY A 45 -12.34 10.20 10.37
C GLY A 45 -13.76 9.77 10.70
N ASP A 46 -14.49 10.63 11.41
CA ASP A 46 -15.75 10.28 12.10
C ASP A 46 -16.98 10.17 11.17
N GLN A 47 -16.86 10.54 9.90
CA GLN A 47 -18.04 10.86 9.08
C GLN A 47 -18.72 9.67 8.42
N LEU A 48 -18.08 8.49 8.32
CA LEU A 48 -18.55 7.40 7.45
C LEU A 48 -18.83 6.06 8.15
N ASN A 49 -18.86 5.99 9.48
CA ASN A 49 -19.05 4.73 10.24
C ASN A 49 -18.13 3.59 9.73
N ALA A 50 -16.87 3.92 9.45
CA ALA A 50 -15.90 3.03 8.81
C ALA A 50 -15.35 1.92 9.75
N HIS A 51 -16.06 1.56 10.82
CA HIS A 51 -15.61 0.57 11.81
C HIS A 51 -15.25 -0.79 11.16
N HIS A 52 -16.03 -1.22 10.17
CA HIS A 52 -15.73 -2.45 9.44
C HIS A 52 -14.42 -2.33 8.63
N LEU A 53 -14.23 -1.22 7.91
CA LEU A 53 -13.00 -0.96 7.15
C LEU A 53 -11.78 -0.88 8.07
N LEU A 54 -11.89 -0.21 9.22
CA LEU A 54 -10.84 -0.13 10.23
C LEU A 54 -10.45 -1.52 10.74
N ALA A 55 -11.43 -2.40 10.99
CA ALA A 55 -11.15 -3.77 11.40
C ALA A 55 -10.38 -4.54 10.32
N VAL A 56 -10.71 -4.35 9.03
CA VAL A 56 -9.98 -4.99 7.92
C VAL A 56 -8.58 -4.40 7.77
N ALA A 57 -8.43 -3.08 7.90
CA ALA A 57 -7.14 -2.39 7.88
C ALA A 57 -6.25 -2.77 9.07
N SER A 58 -6.81 -3.08 10.25
CA SER A 58 -6.07 -3.67 11.37
C SER A 58 -5.44 -5.00 10.97
N ARG A 59 -6.24 -5.90 10.38
CA ARG A 59 -5.75 -7.20 9.94
C ARG A 59 -4.72 -7.09 8.81
N LEU A 60 -4.86 -6.10 7.92
CA LEU A 60 -3.85 -5.80 6.90
C LEU A 60 -2.52 -5.42 7.56
N ARG A 61 -2.55 -4.52 8.56
CA ARG A 61 -1.35 -4.13 9.31
C ARG A 61 -0.71 -5.30 10.04
N GLU A 62 -1.49 -6.11 10.75
CA GLU A 62 -0.99 -7.33 11.41
C GLU A 62 -0.33 -8.29 10.40
N SER A 63 -0.93 -8.45 9.21
CA SER A 63 -0.36 -9.29 8.16
C SER A 63 0.94 -8.71 7.60
N ALA A 64 1.03 -7.38 7.43
CA ALA A 64 2.22 -6.69 6.96
C ALA A 64 3.36 -6.70 8.01
N GLU A 65 3.03 -6.49 9.29
CA GLU A 65 3.98 -6.60 10.42
C GLU A 65 4.58 -7.99 10.47
N LEU A 66 3.75 -9.03 10.40
CA LEU A 66 4.22 -10.41 10.37
C LEU A 66 5.09 -10.67 9.13
N PHE A 67 4.64 -10.24 7.95
CA PHE A 67 5.37 -10.43 6.69
C PHE A 67 6.75 -9.76 6.69
N GLN A 68 6.94 -8.69 7.46
CA GLN A 68 8.22 -7.99 7.60
C GLN A 68 9.02 -8.36 8.84
N SER A 69 8.49 -9.23 9.70
CA SER A 69 9.19 -9.66 10.90
C SER A 69 10.51 -10.33 10.54
N ASP A 70 11.45 -10.33 11.49
CA ASP A 70 12.72 -11.03 11.30
C ASP A 70 12.54 -12.55 11.08
N GLU A 71 11.39 -13.11 11.47
CA GLU A 71 11.01 -14.51 11.23
C GLU A 71 10.64 -14.76 9.75
N MET A 72 10.16 -13.73 9.05
CA MET A 72 9.78 -13.79 7.65
C MET A 72 10.86 -13.23 6.71
N ARG A 73 11.98 -12.74 7.24
CA ARG A 73 13.13 -12.26 6.46
C ARG A 73 13.99 -13.45 6.00
N PRO A 74 14.06 -13.75 4.69
CA PRO A 74 14.99 -14.76 4.16
C PRO A 74 16.48 -14.34 4.28
N ALA A 75 16.73 -13.13 4.79
CA ALA A 75 18.04 -12.49 4.75
C ALA A 75 19.06 -13.12 5.71
N ASN A 76 18.63 -13.89 6.72
CA ASN A 76 19.54 -14.41 7.75
C ASN A 76 19.86 -15.92 7.64
N ASP A 77 19.04 -16.73 6.96
CA ASP A 77 19.34 -18.16 6.71
C ASP A 77 19.62 -18.43 5.21
N PRO A 78 20.84 -18.89 4.83
CA PRO A 78 21.18 -19.33 3.48
C PRO A 78 20.21 -20.35 2.85
N LYS A 79 19.48 -21.15 3.64
CA LYS A 79 18.47 -22.12 3.18
C LYS A 79 17.17 -21.45 2.74
N GLU A 80 16.84 -20.29 3.30
CA GLU A 80 15.63 -19.52 2.97
C GLU A 80 15.82 -18.69 1.69
N ARG A 81 17.08 -18.44 1.29
CA ARG A 81 17.48 -17.76 0.04
C ARG A 81 17.31 -18.59 -1.24
N ALA A 82 16.43 -19.59 -1.25
CA ALA A 82 16.12 -20.29 -2.48
C ALA A 82 15.59 -19.28 -3.52
N PRO A 83 16.16 -19.19 -4.75
CA PRO A 83 15.81 -18.13 -5.70
C PRO A 83 14.31 -18.01 -5.98
N VAL A 84 13.60 -19.13 -6.01
CA VAL A 84 12.13 -19.16 -6.19
C VAL A 84 11.39 -18.50 -5.02
N ARG A 85 11.80 -18.71 -3.77
CA ARG A 85 11.17 -18.11 -2.58
C ARG A 85 11.41 -16.60 -2.54
N VAL A 86 12.65 -16.18 -2.80
CA VAL A 86 13.01 -14.76 -2.91
C VAL A 86 12.22 -14.10 -4.05
N ARG A 87 12.04 -14.78 -5.18
CA ARG A 87 11.23 -14.27 -6.28
C ARG A 87 9.76 -14.09 -5.88
N MET A 88 9.16 -15.10 -5.23
CA MET A 88 7.78 -15.01 -4.76
C MET A 88 7.58 -13.87 -3.75
N LEU A 89 8.52 -13.68 -2.82
CA LEU A 89 8.54 -12.55 -1.89
C LEU A 89 8.58 -11.20 -2.63
N ASN A 90 9.46 -11.07 -3.62
CA ASN A 90 9.56 -9.85 -4.42
C ASN A 90 8.31 -9.60 -5.27
N ASP A 91 7.68 -10.64 -5.81
CA ASP A 91 6.42 -10.50 -6.56
C ASP A 91 5.32 -9.93 -5.66
N ILE A 92 5.24 -10.38 -4.40
CA ILE A 92 4.27 -9.84 -3.43
C ILE A 92 4.57 -8.39 -3.08
N LEU A 93 5.83 -8.06 -2.74
CA LEU A 93 6.25 -6.69 -2.42
C LEU A 93 6.01 -5.73 -3.59
N GLN A 94 6.28 -6.19 -4.82
CA GLN A 94 6.10 -5.41 -6.04
C GLN A 94 4.63 -5.19 -6.40
N ASP A 95 3.79 -6.21 -6.21
CA ASP A 95 2.39 -6.17 -6.65
C ASP A 95 1.42 -5.64 -5.59
N MET A 96 1.89 -5.46 -4.36
CA MET A 96 1.08 -5.00 -3.24
C MET A 96 0.33 -3.69 -3.54
N GLU A 97 1.02 -2.71 -4.10
CA GLU A 97 0.43 -1.42 -4.47
C GLU A 97 -0.68 -1.57 -5.52
N LYS A 98 -0.59 -2.57 -6.40
CA LYS A 98 -1.59 -2.83 -7.45
C LYS A 98 -2.95 -3.22 -6.87
N SER A 99 -2.99 -3.75 -5.64
CA SER A 99 -4.27 -4.05 -4.96
C SER A 99 -5.14 -2.82 -4.73
N PHE A 100 -4.55 -1.62 -4.78
CA PHE A 100 -5.25 -0.35 -4.58
C PHE A 100 -5.60 0.36 -5.90
N VAL A 101 -5.37 -0.30 -7.05
CA VAL A 101 -5.79 0.22 -8.36
C VAL A 101 -7.23 -0.20 -8.64
N VAL A 102 -8.18 0.72 -8.46
CA VAL A 102 -9.60 0.45 -8.71
C VAL A 102 -9.95 0.62 -10.20
N GLN A 103 -11.02 -0.02 -10.65
CA GLN A 103 -11.41 0.01 -12.07
C GLN A 103 -12.03 1.34 -12.49
N ARG A 104 -12.86 1.92 -11.62
CA ARG A 104 -13.62 3.14 -11.89
C ARG A 104 -13.40 4.13 -10.76
N VAL A 105 -13.11 5.37 -11.13
CA VAL A 105 -13.03 6.52 -10.23
C VAL A 105 -13.77 7.70 -10.85
N PRO A 106 -14.21 8.68 -10.05
CA PRO A 106 -14.77 9.90 -10.58
C PRO A 106 -13.76 10.63 -11.49
N PRO A 107 -14.23 11.40 -12.50
CA PRO A 107 -13.34 12.16 -13.36
C PRO A 107 -12.41 13.08 -12.56
N GLY A 108 -11.11 13.06 -12.87
CA GLY A 108 -10.11 13.86 -12.18
C GLY A 108 -9.43 13.19 -10.99
N PHE A 109 -9.86 11.98 -10.60
CA PHE A 109 -9.24 11.22 -9.51
C PHE A 109 -8.22 10.19 -10.00
N TYR A 110 -7.25 9.86 -9.15
CA TYR A 110 -6.33 8.76 -9.39
C TYR A 110 -7.01 7.41 -9.24
N ARG A 111 -6.67 6.46 -10.12
CA ARG A 111 -7.12 5.07 -10.00
C ARG A 111 -6.46 4.32 -8.85
N ASN A 112 -5.22 4.66 -8.50
CA ASN A 112 -4.61 4.14 -7.30
C ASN A 112 -5.11 4.95 -6.11
N ILE A 113 -5.95 4.34 -5.28
CA ILE A 113 -6.65 5.01 -4.20
C ILE A 113 -5.76 5.27 -2.98
N LEU A 114 -4.50 4.79 -2.96
CA LEU A 114 -3.51 5.19 -1.96
C LEU A 114 -3.07 6.65 -2.13
N TYR A 115 -3.23 7.22 -3.33
CA TYR A 115 -2.80 8.58 -3.60
C TYR A 115 -3.93 9.56 -3.37
N HIS A 116 -3.62 10.57 -2.55
CA HIS A 116 -4.54 11.65 -2.23
C HIS A 116 -4.48 12.76 -3.30
N MET A 117 -5.60 13.47 -3.46
CA MET A 117 -5.68 14.62 -4.37
C MET A 117 -5.00 15.89 -3.81
N ASP A 118 -4.82 15.96 -2.50
CA ASP A 118 -4.14 17.06 -1.81
C ASP A 118 -3.35 16.54 -0.59
N GLU A 119 -2.34 17.30 -0.15
CA GLU A 119 -1.45 16.92 0.97
C GLU A 119 -2.09 17.12 2.37
N LYS A 120 -3.27 17.71 2.46
CA LYS A 120 -3.95 18.06 3.73
C LYS A 120 -4.98 17.00 4.13
N THR A 121 -5.54 16.30 3.14
CA THR A 121 -6.57 15.30 3.30
C THR A 121 -5.92 13.94 3.36
N ASN A 122 -5.86 13.36 4.56
CA ASN A 122 -5.30 12.02 4.74
C ASN A 122 -6.28 10.91 4.34
N GLN A 123 -7.56 11.24 4.11
CA GLN A 123 -8.63 10.29 3.81
C GLN A 123 -8.64 9.85 2.34
N PHE A 124 -9.13 8.64 2.08
CA PHE A 124 -9.37 8.18 0.72
C PHE A 124 -10.21 9.18 -0.07
N SER A 125 -9.61 9.79 -1.12
CA SER A 125 -10.28 10.87 -1.85
C SER A 125 -11.62 10.43 -2.47
N ILE A 126 -11.73 9.17 -2.88
CA ILE A 126 -12.99 8.61 -3.39
C ILE A 126 -14.09 8.49 -2.32
N LEU A 127 -13.74 8.33 -1.04
CA LEU A 127 -14.71 8.29 0.06
C LEU A 127 -15.17 9.69 0.43
N VAL A 128 -14.25 10.67 0.45
CA VAL A 128 -14.57 12.08 0.69
C VAL A 128 -15.56 12.56 -0.36
N GLU A 129 -15.23 12.38 -1.64
CA GLU A 129 -16.07 12.74 -2.78
C GLU A 129 -17.46 12.10 -2.70
N ALA A 130 -17.51 10.79 -2.44
CA ALA A 130 -18.79 10.09 -2.35
C ALA A 130 -19.62 10.52 -1.14
N GLY A 131 -18.99 10.89 -0.03
CA GLY A 131 -19.63 11.46 1.15
C GLY A 131 -20.23 12.85 0.88
N GLU A 132 -19.49 13.74 0.23
CA GLU A 132 -19.98 15.07 -0.15
C GLU A 132 -21.18 14.97 -1.11
N HIS A 133 -21.11 14.07 -2.10
CA HIS A 133 -22.23 13.79 -3.00
C HIS A 133 -23.44 13.18 -2.28
N HIS A 134 -23.23 12.32 -1.28
CA HIS A 134 -24.32 11.75 -0.49
C HIS A 134 -25.12 12.84 0.25
N HIS A 135 -24.41 13.79 0.88
CA HIS A 135 -25.04 14.93 1.55
C HIS A 135 -25.80 15.86 0.59
N SER A 136 -25.40 15.91 -0.68
CA SER A 136 -26.00 16.78 -1.70
C SER A 136 -27.17 16.13 -2.47
N LEU A 137 -27.13 14.83 -2.75
CA LEU A 137 -28.03 14.17 -3.72
C LEU A 137 -28.89 13.03 -3.16
N ALA A 138 -28.83 12.74 -1.85
CA ALA A 138 -29.67 11.73 -1.17
C ALA A 138 -29.62 10.29 -1.76
N SER A 139 -28.65 9.97 -2.63
CA SER A 139 -28.40 8.62 -3.11
C SER A 139 -27.25 7.99 -2.33
N ASN A 140 -27.46 6.77 -1.84
CA ASN A 140 -26.45 5.97 -1.12
C ASN A 140 -25.55 5.16 -2.07
N GLU A 141 -25.89 5.06 -3.36
CA GLU A 141 -25.23 4.14 -4.29
C GLU A 141 -23.76 4.50 -4.55
N THR A 142 -23.46 5.81 -4.63
CA THR A 142 -22.08 6.30 -4.86
C THR A 142 -21.17 6.03 -3.67
N LEU A 143 -21.66 6.29 -2.45
CA LEU A 143 -20.91 6.05 -1.22
C LEU A 143 -20.71 4.56 -0.96
N GLN A 144 -21.74 3.75 -1.15
CA GLN A 144 -21.62 2.29 -0.99
C GLN A 144 -20.65 1.68 -2.02
N GLY A 145 -20.66 2.18 -3.26
CA GLY A 145 -19.68 1.81 -4.28
C GLY A 145 -18.25 2.12 -3.85
N ALA A 146 -17.98 3.34 -3.39
CA ALA A 146 -16.65 3.74 -2.93
C ALA A 146 -16.18 2.95 -1.71
N LEU A 147 -17.06 2.71 -0.73
CA LEU A 147 -16.78 1.85 0.43
C LEU A 147 -16.43 0.41 0.00
N SER A 148 -17.13 -0.13 -1.00
CA SER A 148 -16.85 -1.47 -1.53
C SER A 148 -15.51 -1.53 -2.25
N GLU A 149 -15.14 -0.50 -3.02
CA GLU A 149 -13.84 -0.44 -3.71
C GLU A 149 -12.69 -0.42 -2.69
N VAL A 150 -12.79 0.45 -1.66
CA VAL A 150 -11.79 0.48 -0.57
C VAL A 150 -11.73 -0.86 0.15
N LEU A 151 -12.87 -1.46 0.53
CA LEU A 151 -12.91 -2.76 1.19
C LEU A 151 -12.25 -3.86 0.34
N ASN A 152 -12.56 -3.90 -0.96
CA ASN A 152 -12.02 -4.88 -1.89
C ASN A 152 -10.51 -4.72 -2.05
N SER A 153 -10.00 -3.48 -2.14
CA SER A 153 -8.57 -3.21 -2.20
C SER A 153 -7.83 -3.67 -0.95
N ILE A 154 -8.35 -3.38 0.24
CA ILE A 154 -7.73 -3.82 1.51
C ILE A 154 -7.74 -5.36 1.61
N ASN A 155 -8.86 -6.00 1.27
CA ASN A 155 -8.95 -7.46 1.27
C ASN A 155 -8.01 -8.10 0.26
N SER A 156 -7.89 -7.54 -0.95
CA SER A 156 -6.96 -7.99 -1.98
C SER A 156 -5.51 -7.94 -1.47
N ALA A 157 -5.11 -6.80 -0.91
CA ALA A 157 -3.77 -6.65 -0.33
C ALA A 157 -3.51 -7.66 0.81
N GLN A 158 -4.52 -7.90 1.66
CA GLN A 158 -4.40 -8.88 2.73
C GLN A 158 -4.22 -10.32 2.19
N VAL A 159 -4.92 -10.69 1.13
CA VAL A 159 -4.77 -12.01 0.49
C VAL A 159 -3.36 -12.19 -0.07
N TYR A 160 -2.78 -11.15 -0.69
CA TYR A 160 -1.40 -11.18 -1.17
C TYR A 160 -0.40 -11.48 -0.05
N PHE A 161 -0.51 -10.80 1.10
CA PHE A 161 0.37 -11.07 2.23
C PHE A 161 0.19 -12.48 2.79
N LYS A 162 -1.05 -12.96 2.92
CA LYS A 162 -1.31 -14.33 3.38
C LYS A 162 -0.69 -15.37 2.46
N ALA A 163 -0.86 -15.22 1.15
CA ALA A 163 -0.23 -16.09 0.17
C ALA A 163 1.30 -16.09 0.32
N GLY A 164 1.88 -14.93 0.62
CA GLY A 164 3.29 -14.80 0.95
C GLY A 164 3.73 -15.54 2.19
N LEU A 165 2.98 -15.41 3.28
CA LEU A 165 3.26 -16.10 4.53
C LEU A 165 3.25 -17.64 4.35
N GLU A 166 2.33 -18.16 3.54
CA GLU A 166 2.24 -19.60 3.24
C GLU A 166 3.49 -20.14 2.51
N VAL A 167 4.20 -19.31 1.73
CA VAL A 167 5.45 -19.71 1.06
C VAL A 167 6.53 -20.13 2.06
N PHE A 168 6.52 -19.56 3.26
CA PHE A 168 7.55 -19.78 4.27
C PHE A 168 7.11 -20.73 5.40
N GLN A 169 5.81 -20.95 5.61
CA GLN A 169 5.28 -21.84 6.66
C GLN A 169 5.33 -23.34 6.33
N SER A 170 5.58 -23.73 5.07
CA SER A 170 5.51 -25.12 4.61
C SER A 170 6.78 -25.96 4.84
N VAL A 171 7.53 -25.66 5.91
CA VAL A 171 8.79 -26.36 6.28
C VAL A 171 8.66 -27.11 7.59
#